data_AF-A0A5E4KGP4-F1
#
_entry.id   AF-A0A5E4KGP4-F1
#
_cell.length_a   1.000
_cell.length_b   1.000
_cell.length_c   1.000
_cell.angle_alpha   90.00
_cell.angle_beta   90.00
_cell.angle_gamma   90.00
#
_symmetry.space_group_name_H-M   'P 1'
#
loop_
_entity.id
_entity.type
_entity.pdbx_description
1 polymer ?
#
loop_
_entity_poly.entity_id
_entity_poly.type
_entity_poly.pdbx_seq_one_letter_code
_entity_poly.pdbx_strand_id
1 'polypeptide(L)'
;MTTISDSTKVLLKKHGYHLAGTHGAVKTCLWLNKSLRNEGSCYKSQFYGITSHRCIQMTPTLVCNHRCLHCWRAVEAPVEIPEKWDSPQDIVESCLAGQRKLVSGYGGSEIMEKTRWKEAFAPKHVAISLSGEPTIYPYLPELIEEFNKKDLTTFVVTNGTNPGTVGDIKPTQLYISLNAPDKEAYGKVCRPLGDTWENIKQSLEVMKDSKSRTAVRITLTRGVNMSAPEGYARLIEAAEPDYVELKAYMHLGFSRMRLSRDNMPSHQEVLEFSREVALALGYLIADESEASRVVLLSKDGEKKNIV
;
A
#
# COMPACT_ATOMS: atom_id res chain seq x y z
N MET A 1 -0.56 17.23 -24.08
CA MET A 1 -0.02 16.09 -23.30
C MET A 1 0.60 16.65 -22.04
N THR A 2 -0.22 16.89 -21.02
CA THR A 2 0.29 17.33 -19.71
C THR A 2 0.93 16.11 -19.03
N THR A 3 2.22 15.92 -19.32
CA THR A 3 3.04 14.89 -18.68
C THR A 3 3.52 15.39 -17.33
N ILE A 4 3.85 14.47 -16.42
CA ILE A 4 4.55 14.79 -15.16
C ILE A 4 5.65 15.83 -15.45
N SER A 5 5.67 16.94 -14.70
CA SER A 5 6.62 18.02 -14.95
C SER A 5 8.07 17.52 -14.88
N ASP A 6 8.99 18.17 -15.61
CA ASP A 6 10.37 17.70 -15.67
C ASP A 6 11.07 17.75 -14.31
N SER A 7 10.73 18.73 -13.46
CA SER A 7 11.19 18.78 -12.07
C SER A 7 10.71 17.56 -11.27
N THR A 8 9.46 17.14 -11.43
CA THR A 8 8.92 15.95 -10.79
C THR A 8 9.54 14.68 -11.38
N LYS A 9 9.80 14.59 -12.69
CA LYS A 9 10.51 13.46 -13.30
C LYS A 9 11.92 13.30 -12.72
N VAL A 10 12.66 14.40 -12.58
CA VAL A 10 14.01 14.39 -11.96
C VAL A 10 13.94 13.92 -10.51
N LEU A 11 12.95 14.40 -9.75
CA LEU A 11 12.73 14.00 -8.37
C LEU A 11 12.43 12.49 -8.25
N LEU A 12 11.49 12.00 -9.05
CA LEU A 12 11.11 10.58 -9.10
C LEU A 12 12.33 9.70 -9.41
N LYS A 13 13.09 10.06 -10.46
CA LYS A 13 14.31 9.33 -10.86
C LYS A 13 15.34 9.30 -9.73
N LYS A 14 15.58 10.43 -9.06
CA LYS A 14 16.49 10.53 -7.91
C LYS A 14 16.09 9.58 -6.77
N HIS A 15 14.79 9.33 -6.59
CA HIS A 15 14.27 8.41 -5.58
C HIS A 15 14.04 6.97 -6.08
N GLY A 16 14.57 6.63 -7.26
CA GLY A 16 14.54 5.28 -7.83
C GLY A 16 13.20 4.88 -8.43
N TYR A 17 12.33 5.84 -8.75
CA TYR A 17 11.11 5.58 -9.50
C TYR A 17 11.41 5.51 -11.00
N HIS A 18 10.75 4.59 -11.66
CA HIS A 18 10.67 4.50 -13.12
C HIS A 18 9.24 4.80 -13.52
N LEU A 19 9.03 5.59 -14.57
CA LEU A 19 7.69 5.88 -15.05
C LEU A 19 7.05 4.60 -15.60
N ALA A 20 5.75 4.45 -15.35
CA ALA A 20 4.89 3.46 -15.98
C ALA A 20 3.81 4.24 -16.73
N GLY A 21 3.90 4.26 -18.06
CA GLY A 21 3.16 5.23 -18.89
C GLY A 21 3.61 6.67 -18.62
N THR A 22 2.67 7.59 -18.73
CA THR A 22 2.83 9.05 -18.63
C THR A 22 2.49 9.62 -17.26
N HIS A 23 1.73 8.88 -16.45
CA HIS A 23 1.20 9.32 -15.15
C HIS A 23 1.42 8.31 -14.01
N GLY A 24 1.81 7.08 -14.30
CA GLY A 24 2.11 6.03 -13.33
C GLY A 24 3.60 5.87 -13.04
N ALA A 25 3.92 4.96 -12.11
CA ALA A 25 5.30 4.61 -11.80
C ALA A 25 5.46 3.19 -11.26
N VAL A 26 6.67 2.65 -11.38
CA VAL A 26 7.15 1.39 -10.79
C VAL A 26 8.46 1.63 -10.05
N LYS A 27 8.68 0.89 -8.97
CA LYS A 27 9.91 0.97 -8.16
C LYS A 27 10.15 -0.34 -7.43
N THR A 28 11.42 -0.71 -7.24
CA THR A 28 11.76 -1.85 -6.39
C THR A 28 11.51 -1.53 -4.92
N CYS A 29 10.82 -2.42 -4.22
CA CYS A 29 10.67 -2.31 -2.78
C CYS A 29 11.96 -2.74 -2.05
N LEU A 30 12.15 -2.26 -0.81
CA LEU A 30 13.28 -2.64 0.04
C LEU A 30 13.41 -4.17 0.19
N TRP A 31 12.27 -4.85 0.34
CA TRP A 31 12.21 -6.28 0.58
C TRP A 31 12.49 -7.12 -0.67
N LEU A 32 12.27 -6.59 -1.87
CA LEU A 32 12.72 -7.24 -3.11
C LEU A 32 14.25 -7.29 -3.11
N ASN A 33 14.92 -6.16 -2.80
CA ASN A 33 16.37 -6.11 -2.73
C ASN A 33 16.93 -7.10 -1.67
N LYS A 34 16.38 -7.07 -0.45
CA LYS A 34 16.77 -8.03 0.60
C LYS A 34 16.55 -9.48 0.18
N SER A 35 15.39 -9.80 -0.42
CA SER A 35 15.08 -11.15 -0.87
C SER A 35 16.06 -11.62 -1.95
N LEU A 36 16.41 -10.75 -2.91
CA LEU A 36 17.40 -11.03 -3.95
C LEU A 36 18.82 -11.27 -3.41
N ARG A 37 19.15 -10.72 -2.23
CA ARG A 37 20.44 -10.92 -1.55
C ARG A 37 20.40 -12.03 -0.49
N ASN A 38 19.28 -12.75 -0.40
CA ASN A 38 19.03 -13.73 0.64
C ASN A 38 19.10 -13.17 2.08
N GLU A 39 18.77 -11.89 2.26
CA GLU A 39 18.76 -11.17 3.56
C GLU A 39 17.37 -11.17 4.24
N GLY A 40 16.43 -11.98 3.73
CA GLY A 40 15.08 -12.12 4.26
C GLY A 40 13.97 -11.64 3.33
N SER A 41 12.72 -11.76 3.80
CA SER A 41 11.49 -11.47 3.05
C SER A 41 10.61 -10.48 3.81
N CYS A 42 9.63 -9.87 3.13
CA CYS A 42 8.69 -8.95 3.78
C CYS A 42 7.69 -9.70 4.66
N TYR A 43 7.08 -8.98 5.60
CA TYR A 43 6.04 -9.53 6.49
C TYR A 43 4.86 -10.17 5.73
N LYS A 44 4.55 -9.72 4.51
CA LYS A 44 3.48 -10.34 3.70
C LYS A 44 3.83 -11.76 3.25
N SER A 45 5.12 -12.10 3.14
CA SER A 45 5.55 -13.48 2.92
C SER A 45 5.16 -14.37 4.11
N GLN A 46 5.29 -13.85 5.33
CA GLN A 46 4.87 -14.53 6.55
C GLN A 46 3.34 -14.57 6.70
N PHE A 47 2.64 -13.47 6.43
CA PHE A 47 1.20 -13.36 6.65
C PHE A 47 0.36 -14.06 5.58
N TYR A 48 0.80 -14.01 4.31
CA TYR A 48 -0.03 -14.37 3.16
C TYR A 48 0.64 -15.30 2.15
N GLY A 49 1.86 -15.77 2.43
CA GLY A 49 2.59 -16.69 1.55
C GLY A 49 3.14 -16.05 0.27
N ILE A 50 3.11 -14.73 0.13
CA ILE A 50 3.61 -14.07 -1.09
C ILE A 50 5.15 -14.08 -1.17
N THR A 51 5.71 -14.02 -2.37
CA THR A 51 7.17 -13.96 -2.55
C THR A 51 7.65 -12.56 -2.88
N SER A 52 8.49 -11.99 -2.01
CA SER A 52 8.90 -10.57 -2.08
C SER A 52 9.67 -10.21 -3.35
N HIS A 53 10.53 -11.10 -3.84
CA HIS A 53 11.31 -10.88 -5.07
C HIS A 53 10.49 -11.04 -6.36
N ARG A 54 9.28 -11.62 -6.28
CA ARG A 54 8.36 -11.74 -7.42
C ARG A 54 7.21 -10.73 -7.36
N CYS A 55 7.34 -9.70 -6.53
CA CYS A 55 6.37 -8.62 -6.39
C CYS A 55 6.80 -7.38 -7.19
N ILE A 56 5.91 -6.88 -8.05
CA ILE A 56 6.03 -5.57 -8.68
C ILE A 56 5.34 -4.56 -7.76
N GLN A 57 6.05 -3.51 -7.34
CA GLN A 57 5.43 -2.38 -6.67
C GLN A 57 5.21 -1.24 -7.67
N MET A 58 3.96 -0.91 -7.94
CA MET A 58 3.59 0.10 -8.94
C MET A 58 2.43 0.98 -8.47
N THR A 59 2.16 2.04 -9.23
CA THR A 59 0.92 2.81 -9.16
C THR A 59 0.52 3.27 -10.56
N PRO A 60 -0.77 3.25 -10.92
CA PRO A 60 -1.24 3.83 -12.17
C PRO A 60 -1.27 5.36 -12.10
N THR A 61 -1.20 6.00 -10.93
CA THR A 61 -1.23 7.46 -10.82
C THR A 61 -0.41 7.95 -9.64
N LEU A 62 0.28 9.07 -9.82
CA LEU A 62 0.97 9.78 -8.73
C LEU A 62 0.07 10.80 -8.03
N VAL A 63 -1.11 11.11 -8.60
CA VAL A 63 -2.09 12.04 -8.02
C VAL A 63 -2.63 11.46 -6.72
N CYS A 64 -2.75 12.28 -5.68
CA CYS A 64 -3.39 11.91 -4.41
C CYS A 64 -4.17 13.11 -3.87
N ASN A 65 -5.28 12.82 -3.20
CA ASN A 65 -6.10 13.80 -2.50
C ASN A 65 -5.80 13.91 -0.99
N HIS A 66 -4.76 13.24 -0.50
CA HIS A 66 -4.27 13.35 0.88
C HIS A 66 -2.84 13.89 0.95
N ARG A 67 -2.52 14.62 2.03
CA ARG A 67 -1.16 15.07 2.37
C ARG A 67 -0.70 14.51 3.72
N CYS A 68 -0.82 13.19 3.89
CA CYS A 68 -0.62 12.54 5.19
C CYS A 68 0.75 12.82 5.82
N LEU A 69 0.78 13.02 7.13
CA LEU A 69 2.01 13.22 7.91
C LEU A 69 3.02 12.08 7.70
N HIS A 70 2.55 10.84 7.79
CA HIS A 70 3.36 9.62 7.71
C HIS A 70 3.75 9.22 6.27
N CYS A 71 3.24 9.90 5.24
CA CYS A 71 3.53 9.51 3.86
C CYS A 71 5.04 9.64 3.61
N TRP A 72 5.72 8.65 3.06
CA TRP A 72 7.16 8.77 2.78
C TRP A 72 7.45 9.40 1.41
N ARG A 73 6.40 9.71 0.62
CA ARG A 73 6.49 10.38 -0.68
C ARG A 73 6.37 11.89 -0.54
N ALA A 74 6.86 12.59 -1.56
CA ALA A 74 6.81 14.05 -1.69
C ALA A 74 5.38 14.52 -2.00
N VAL A 75 4.49 14.52 -1.00
CA VAL A 75 3.10 15.02 -1.16
C VAL A 75 3.05 16.54 -1.38
N GLU A 76 4.16 17.23 -1.14
CA GLU A 76 4.38 18.63 -1.45
C GLU A 76 4.65 18.88 -2.94
N ALA A 77 5.12 17.88 -3.67
CA ALA A 77 5.34 18.01 -5.10
C ALA A 77 3.98 17.97 -5.82
N PRO A 78 3.58 19.03 -6.54
CA PRO A 78 2.32 19.04 -7.24
C PRO A 78 2.33 18.00 -8.36
N VAL A 79 1.26 17.20 -8.40
CA VAL A 79 0.97 16.28 -9.50
C VAL A 79 -0.45 16.59 -9.94
N GLU A 80 -0.58 17.05 -11.17
CA GLU A 80 -1.87 17.38 -11.77
C GLU A 80 -2.55 16.12 -12.31
N ILE A 81 -3.89 16.16 -12.36
CA ILE A 81 -4.67 15.15 -13.07
C ILE A 81 -4.35 15.28 -14.56
N PRO A 82 -3.90 14.20 -15.23
CA PRO A 82 -3.59 14.26 -16.65
C PRO A 82 -4.86 14.48 -17.48
N GLU A 83 -4.75 15.22 -18.57
CA GLU A 83 -5.85 15.41 -19.55
C GLU A 83 -6.25 14.09 -20.22
N LYS A 84 -5.28 13.18 -20.38
CA LYS A 84 -5.46 11.88 -21.00
C LYS A 84 -4.81 10.81 -20.12
N TRP A 85 -5.60 9.80 -19.79
CA TRP A 85 -5.15 8.60 -19.12
C TRP A 85 -4.68 7.57 -20.16
N ASP A 86 -3.54 6.95 -19.88
CA ASP A 86 -3.04 5.80 -20.65
C ASP A 86 -3.96 4.60 -20.44
N SER A 87 -3.99 3.72 -21.44
CA SER A 87 -4.80 2.51 -21.37
C SER A 87 -4.25 1.55 -20.30
N PRO A 88 -5.11 0.70 -19.72
CA PRO A 88 -4.68 -0.38 -18.83
C PRO A 88 -3.54 -1.23 -19.40
N GLN A 89 -3.66 -1.62 -20.68
CA GLN A 89 -2.66 -2.43 -21.38
C GLN A 89 -1.29 -1.73 -21.44
N ASP A 90 -1.26 -0.44 -21.80
CA ASP A 90 -0.02 0.33 -21.86
C ASP A 90 0.66 0.41 -20.49
N ILE A 91 -0.12 0.61 -19.42
CA ILE A 91 0.40 0.64 -18.05
C ILE A 91 0.98 -0.72 -17.65
N VAL A 92 0.28 -1.83 -17.94
CA VAL A 92 0.76 -3.19 -17.62
C VAL A 92 2.08 -3.48 -18.33
N GLU A 93 2.15 -3.25 -19.65
CA GLU A 93 3.37 -3.51 -20.42
C GLU A 93 4.52 -2.61 -19.96
N SER A 94 4.24 -1.34 -19.66
CA SER A 94 5.23 -0.41 -19.09
C SER A 94 5.73 -0.86 -17.71
N CYS A 95 4.85 -1.36 -16.85
CA CYS A 95 5.21 -1.89 -15.53
C CYS A 95 6.11 -3.13 -15.65
N LEU A 96 5.77 -4.07 -16.54
CA LEU A 96 6.55 -5.28 -16.76
C LEU A 96 7.94 -4.96 -17.33
N ALA A 97 8.01 -4.06 -18.31
CA ALA A 97 9.28 -3.58 -18.86
C ALA A 97 10.13 -2.86 -17.80
N GLY A 98 9.50 -2.00 -17.00
CA GLY A 98 10.15 -1.27 -15.90
C GLY A 98 10.69 -2.22 -14.83
N GLN A 99 9.91 -3.24 -14.45
CA GLN A 99 10.36 -4.27 -13.52
C GLN A 99 11.58 -5.04 -14.06
N ARG A 100 11.54 -5.51 -15.32
CA ARG A 100 12.67 -6.22 -15.93
C ARG A 100 13.94 -5.37 -15.95
N LYS A 101 13.80 -4.08 -16.26
CA LYS A 101 14.92 -3.11 -16.24
C LYS A 101 15.47 -2.88 -14.84
N LEU A 102 14.61 -2.83 -13.83
CA LEU A 102 15.01 -2.67 -12.43
C LEU A 102 15.73 -3.90 -11.90
N VAL A 103 15.23 -5.10 -12.22
CA VAL A 103 15.80 -6.39 -11.78
C VAL A 103 17.10 -6.72 -12.52
N SER A 104 17.28 -6.30 -13.77
CA SER A 104 18.50 -6.58 -14.52
C SER A 104 19.76 -5.99 -13.87
N GLY A 105 19.62 -4.86 -13.15
CA GLY A 105 20.72 -4.23 -12.41
C GLY A 105 21.32 -5.08 -11.28
N TYR A 106 20.65 -6.15 -10.85
CA TYR A 106 21.14 -7.05 -9.80
C TYR A 106 22.05 -8.17 -10.34
N GLY A 107 22.07 -8.41 -11.65
CA GLY A 107 22.76 -9.54 -12.28
C GLY A 107 24.28 -9.57 -12.06
N GLY A 108 24.91 -8.40 -11.87
CA GLY A 108 26.35 -8.26 -11.64
C GLY A 108 26.79 -8.32 -10.18
N SER A 109 25.86 -8.52 -9.24
CA SER A 109 26.17 -8.52 -7.80
C SER A 109 26.64 -9.89 -7.32
N GLU A 110 27.78 -9.96 -6.64
CA GLU A 110 28.32 -11.22 -6.07
C GLU A 110 27.46 -11.79 -4.93
N ILE A 111 26.78 -10.92 -4.19
CA ILE A 111 25.91 -11.28 -3.05
C ILE A 111 24.48 -11.62 -3.46
N MET A 112 24.18 -11.70 -4.76
CA MET A 112 22.84 -11.98 -5.27
C MET A 112 22.59 -13.49 -5.38
N GLU A 113 21.40 -13.92 -4.96
CA GLU A 113 20.94 -15.29 -5.10
C GLU A 113 20.35 -15.50 -6.51
N LYS A 114 21.04 -16.33 -7.31
CA LYS A 114 20.78 -16.49 -8.74
C LYS A 114 19.39 -17.03 -9.06
N THR A 115 18.83 -17.89 -8.23
CA THR A 115 17.52 -18.52 -8.45
C THR A 115 16.41 -17.48 -8.31
N ARG A 116 16.38 -16.74 -7.21
CA ARG A 116 15.46 -15.63 -6.95
C ARG A 116 15.60 -14.51 -7.97
N TRP A 117 16.81 -14.21 -8.40
CA TRP A 117 17.01 -13.22 -9.46
C TRP A 117 16.38 -13.65 -10.78
N LYS A 118 16.55 -14.93 -11.19
CA LYS A 118 15.86 -15.48 -12.37
C LYS A 118 14.33 -15.43 -12.19
N GLU A 119 13.82 -15.80 -11.02
CA GLU A 119 12.39 -15.74 -10.71
C GLU A 119 11.83 -14.31 -10.71
N ALA A 120 12.63 -13.31 -10.37
CA ALA A 120 12.20 -11.90 -10.35
C ALA A 120 11.89 -11.33 -11.74
N PHE A 121 12.38 -11.96 -12.82
CA PHE A 121 11.96 -11.64 -14.19
C PHE A 121 10.56 -12.21 -14.55
N ALA A 122 10.07 -13.18 -13.77
CA ALA A 122 8.76 -13.77 -13.88
C ALA A 122 7.94 -13.45 -12.61
N PRO A 123 7.49 -12.20 -12.43
CA PRO A 123 6.73 -11.80 -11.24
C PRO A 123 5.43 -12.62 -11.10
N LYS A 124 4.89 -12.63 -9.87
CA LYS A 124 3.63 -13.30 -9.50
C LYS A 124 2.63 -12.40 -8.80
N HIS A 125 3.10 -11.26 -8.31
CA HIS A 125 2.30 -10.35 -7.49
C HIS A 125 2.48 -8.91 -7.98
N VAL A 126 1.41 -8.13 -7.99
CA VAL A 126 1.42 -6.70 -8.30
C VAL A 126 0.81 -5.94 -7.14
N ALA A 127 1.64 -5.13 -6.47
CA ALA A 127 1.24 -4.24 -5.39
C ALA A 127 0.96 -2.83 -5.95
N ILE A 128 -0.30 -2.56 -6.25
CA ILE A 128 -0.84 -1.27 -6.67
C ILE A 128 -0.94 -0.36 -5.44
N SER A 129 0.22 0.16 -5.01
CA SER A 129 0.41 0.81 -3.70
C SER A 129 1.63 1.74 -3.63
N LEU A 130 2.25 2.04 -4.77
CA LEU A 130 3.56 2.69 -4.82
C LEU A 130 3.55 4.17 -4.47
N SER A 131 2.52 4.94 -4.85
CA SER A 131 2.33 6.36 -4.55
C SER A 131 0.99 6.78 -5.13
N GLY A 132 0.51 7.98 -4.82
CA GLY A 132 -0.80 8.44 -5.29
C GLY A 132 -1.95 7.71 -4.61
N GLU A 133 -3.15 8.02 -5.06
CA GLU A 133 -4.39 7.30 -4.76
C GLU A 133 -4.83 6.53 -6.02
N PRO A 134 -4.69 5.19 -6.06
CA PRO A 134 -4.95 4.43 -7.27
C PRO A 134 -6.39 4.54 -7.76
N THR A 135 -7.37 4.78 -6.89
CA THR A 135 -8.79 4.93 -7.30
C THR A 135 -9.09 6.23 -8.04
N ILE A 136 -8.10 7.11 -8.23
CA ILE A 136 -8.22 8.28 -9.11
C ILE A 136 -8.04 7.86 -10.58
N TYR A 137 -7.36 6.74 -10.85
CA TYR A 137 -7.25 6.21 -12.21
C TYR A 137 -8.59 5.61 -12.65
N PRO A 138 -9.23 6.13 -13.71
CA PRO A 138 -10.61 5.77 -14.05
C PRO A 138 -10.75 4.33 -14.55
N TYR A 139 -9.69 3.74 -15.08
CA TYR A 139 -9.69 2.38 -15.65
C TYR A 139 -9.05 1.36 -14.68
N LEU A 140 -9.12 1.62 -13.37
CA LEU A 140 -8.53 0.73 -12.36
C LEU A 140 -9.14 -0.69 -12.38
N PRO A 141 -10.46 -0.89 -12.55
CA PRO A 141 -11.03 -2.23 -12.71
C PRO A 141 -10.38 -3.00 -13.88
N GLU A 142 -10.29 -2.38 -15.05
CA GLU A 142 -9.71 -2.98 -16.25
C GLU A 142 -8.21 -3.23 -16.09
N LEU A 143 -7.48 -2.36 -15.39
CA LEU A 143 -6.07 -2.56 -15.07
C LEU A 143 -5.85 -3.81 -14.20
N ILE A 144 -6.72 -4.04 -13.22
CA ILE A 144 -6.67 -5.24 -12.39
C ILE A 144 -6.93 -6.48 -13.25
N GLU A 145 -7.93 -6.43 -14.14
CA GLU A 145 -8.22 -7.53 -15.07
C GLU A 145 -7.05 -7.82 -16.01
N GLU A 146 -6.38 -6.81 -16.55
CA GLU A 146 -5.21 -6.99 -17.43
C GLU A 146 -4.02 -7.65 -16.72
N PHE A 147 -3.81 -7.35 -15.43
CA PHE A 147 -2.82 -8.09 -14.63
C PHE A 147 -3.27 -9.53 -14.36
N ASN A 148 -4.53 -9.74 -13.99
CA ASN A 148 -5.08 -11.06 -13.68
C ASN A 148 -5.04 -12.00 -14.92
N LYS A 149 -5.29 -11.49 -16.14
CA LYS A 149 -5.17 -12.23 -17.42
C LYS A 149 -3.76 -12.77 -17.67
N LYS A 150 -2.74 -12.24 -16.99
CA LYS A 150 -1.34 -12.67 -17.05
C LYS A 150 -0.93 -13.53 -15.84
N ASP A 151 -1.91 -14.09 -15.11
CA ASP A 151 -1.72 -14.89 -13.89
C ASP A 151 -0.95 -14.16 -12.77
N LEU A 152 -1.13 -12.84 -12.69
CA LEU A 152 -0.56 -12.00 -11.65
C LEU A 152 -1.62 -11.68 -10.60
N THR A 153 -1.37 -12.08 -9.36
CA THR A 153 -2.21 -11.65 -8.23
C THR A 153 -2.06 -10.14 -7.98
N THR A 154 -3.15 -9.49 -7.63
CA THR A 154 -3.24 -8.03 -7.52
C THR A 154 -3.58 -7.59 -6.10
N PHE A 155 -2.86 -6.59 -5.60
CA PHE A 155 -3.04 -6.03 -4.26
C PHE A 155 -3.24 -4.53 -4.40
N VAL A 156 -4.45 -4.03 -4.14
CA VAL A 156 -4.76 -2.60 -4.23
C VAL A 156 -4.75 -1.99 -2.84
N VAL A 157 -4.07 -0.87 -2.68
CA VAL A 157 -4.08 -0.08 -1.45
C VAL A 157 -4.63 1.30 -1.74
N THR A 158 -5.84 1.58 -1.26
CA THR A 158 -6.52 2.87 -1.38
C THR A 158 -6.62 3.56 -0.01
N ASN A 159 -6.77 4.88 -0.03
CA ASN A 159 -7.14 5.69 1.13
C ASN A 159 -8.66 5.70 1.42
N GLY A 160 -9.47 5.06 0.56
CA GLY A 160 -10.91 4.90 0.75
C GLY A 160 -11.74 6.13 0.40
N THR A 161 -11.21 7.10 -0.35
CA THR A 161 -11.97 8.34 -0.66
C THR A 161 -12.85 8.26 -1.90
N ASN A 162 -12.83 7.15 -2.64
CA ASN A 162 -13.64 6.90 -3.83
C ASN A 162 -14.47 5.59 -3.68
N PRO A 163 -15.62 5.64 -2.99
CA PRO A 163 -16.43 4.47 -2.69
C PRO A 163 -16.97 3.75 -3.93
N GLY A 164 -17.27 4.48 -5.01
CA GLY A 164 -17.72 3.88 -6.27
C GLY A 164 -16.67 2.92 -6.83
N THR A 165 -15.43 3.41 -7.02
CA THR A 165 -14.34 2.56 -7.49
C THR A 165 -14.00 1.43 -6.51
N VAL A 166 -14.10 1.66 -5.20
CA VAL A 166 -13.91 0.60 -4.18
C VAL A 166 -14.90 -0.56 -4.37
N GLY A 167 -16.15 -0.27 -4.73
CA GLY A 167 -17.16 -1.28 -5.02
C GLY A 167 -16.98 -2.01 -6.35
N ASP A 168 -16.39 -1.33 -7.34
CA ASP A 168 -16.22 -1.87 -8.70
C ASP A 168 -15.00 -2.81 -8.83
N ILE A 169 -13.94 -2.57 -8.06
CA ILE A 169 -12.67 -3.30 -8.20
C ILE A 169 -12.70 -4.69 -7.55
N LYS A 170 -12.02 -5.65 -8.20
CA LYS A 170 -11.92 -7.04 -7.73
C LYS A 170 -10.46 -7.54 -7.74
N PRO A 171 -9.56 -6.92 -6.95
CA PRO A 171 -8.19 -7.42 -6.82
C PRO A 171 -8.14 -8.76 -6.07
N THR A 172 -7.00 -9.44 -6.08
CA THR A 172 -6.78 -10.61 -5.20
C THR A 172 -6.94 -10.23 -3.72
N GLN A 173 -6.40 -9.07 -3.32
CA GLN A 173 -6.66 -8.50 -2.00
C GLN A 173 -6.82 -6.97 -2.06
N LEU A 174 -7.90 -6.47 -1.47
CA LEU A 174 -8.22 -5.05 -1.34
C LEU A 174 -7.82 -4.53 0.05
N TYR A 175 -7.10 -3.40 0.08
CA TYR A 175 -6.74 -2.69 1.30
C TYR A 175 -7.34 -1.29 1.35
N ILE A 176 -7.99 -0.95 2.47
CA ILE A 176 -8.28 0.45 2.83
C ILE A 176 -7.31 0.88 3.94
N SER A 177 -6.62 1.99 3.71
CA SER A 177 -5.74 2.60 4.71
C SER A 177 -6.53 3.50 5.66
N LEU A 178 -6.84 3.02 6.86
CA LEU A 178 -7.60 3.75 7.87
C LEU A 178 -6.65 4.32 8.93
N ASN A 179 -6.20 5.56 8.75
CA ASN A 179 -5.14 6.13 9.59
C ASN A 179 -5.63 7.10 10.68
N ALA A 180 -6.94 7.16 10.94
CA ALA A 180 -7.52 7.98 11.98
C ALA A 180 -8.81 7.34 12.55
N PRO A 181 -9.05 7.45 13.87
CA PRO A 181 -10.24 6.89 14.52
C PRO A 181 -11.51 7.74 14.37
N ASP A 182 -11.38 9.00 13.95
CA ASP A 182 -12.48 9.96 13.80
C ASP A 182 -12.14 11.08 12.79
N LYS A 183 -13.13 11.94 12.50
CA LYS A 183 -13.03 13.05 11.53
C LYS A 183 -11.97 14.09 11.92
N GLU A 184 -11.81 14.35 13.22
CA GLU A 184 -10.88 15.37 13.70
C GLU A 184 -9.43 14.89 13.52
N ALA A 185 -9.13 13.67 13.98
CA ALA A 185 -7.85 13.01 13.77
C ALA A 185 -7.57 12.84 12.27
N TYR A 186 -8.57 12.52 11.46
CA TYR A 186 -8.42 12.41 10.01
C TYR A 186 -7.93 13.71 9.37
N GLY A 187 -8.53 14.85 9.73
CA GLY A 187 -8.09 16.17 9.27
C GLY A 187 -6.63 16.47 9.62
N LYS A 188 -6.20 16.09 10.83
CA LYS A 188 -4.83 16.31 11.32
C LYS A 188 -3.80 15.38 10.66
N VAL A 189 -4.13 14.09 10.56
CA VAL A 189 -3.21 13.01 10.18
C VAL A 189 -3.10 12.86 8.67
N CYS A 190 -4.25 12.81 7.98
CA CYS A 190 -4.32 12.58 6.54
C CYS A 190 -4.27 13.88 5.72
N ARG A 191 -4.63 15.02 6.33
CA ARG A 191 -4.64 16.36 5.70
C ARG A 191 -5.27 16.31 4.30
N PRO A 192 -6.56 15.96 4.21
CA PRO A 192 -7.22 15.79 2.93
C PRO A 192 -7.36 17.14 2.20
N LEU A 193 -7.38 17.10 0.88
CA LEU A 193 -7.58 18.27 0.03
C LEU A 193 -9.07 18.68 -0.12
N GLY A 194 -9.98 17.94 0.53
CA GLY A 194 -11.42 18.20 0.59
C GLY A 194 -12.07 17.45 1.76
N ASP A 195 -13.37 17.65 1.98
CA ASP A 195 -14.11 16.89 2.99
C ASP A 195 -14.49 15.51 2.46
N THR A 196 -13.60 14.53 2.66
CA THR A 196 -13.76 13.16 2.16
C THR A 196 -13.94 12.13 3.29
N TRP A 197 -14.28 12.57 4.50
CA TRP A 197 -14.46 11.67 5.65
C TRP A 197 -15.65 10.71 5.45
N GLU A 198 -16.78 11.24 4.97
CA GLU A 198 -17.97 10.43 4.71
C GLU A 198 -17.71 9.37 3.62
N ASN A 199 -16.93 9.71 2.60
CA ASN A 199 -16.52 8.77 1.54
C ASN A 199 -15.71 7.59 2.09
N ILE A 200 -14.89 7.82 3.12
CA ILE A 200 -14.12 6.75 3.77
C ILE A 200 -15.06 5.80 4.50
N LYS A 201 -16.03 6.33 5.25
CA LYS A 201 -17.03 5.49 5.92
C LYS A 201 -17.86 4.68 4.92
N GLN A 202 -18.30 5.32 3.83
CA GLN A 202 -19.00 4.61 2.75
C GLN A 202 -18.12 3.53 2.11
N SER A 203 -16.83 3.78 1.89
CA SER A 203 -15.91 2.77 1.34
C SER A 203 -15.69 1.60 2.28
N LEU A 204 -15.72 1.83 3.61
CA LEU A 204 -15.68 0.77 4.61
C LEU A 204 -16.95 -0.08 4.50
N GLU A 205 -18.13 0.52 4.45
CA GLU A 205 -19.39 -0.23 4.26
C GLU A 205 -19.39 -1.03 2.95
N VAL A 206 -18.95 -0.44 1.84
CA VAL A 206 -18.85 -1.12 0.53
C VAL A 206 -17.84 -2.27 0.56
N MET A 207 -16.75 -2.16 1.32
CA MET A 207 -15.74 -3.21 1.45
C MET A 207 -16.34 -4.51 2.00
N LYS A 208 -17.34 -4.45 2.88
CA LYS A 208 -17.99 -5.61 3.49
C LYS A 208 -18.56 -6.58 2.45
N ASP A 209 -19.07 -6.06 1.33
CA ASP A 209 -19.68 -6.85 0.26
C ASP A 209 -18.69 -7.25 -0.85
N SER A 210 -17.41 -6.88 -0.70
CA SER A 210 -16.38 -7.16 -1.70
C SER A 210 -16.24 -8.67 -1.96
N LYS A 211 -15.98 -9.03 -3.22
CA LYS A 211 -15.65 -10.41 -3.60
C LYS A 211 -14.15 -10.71 -3.52
N SER A 212 -13.36 -9.71 -3.16
CA SER A 212 -11.94 -9.85 -2.92
C SER A 212 -11.69 -10.26 -1.48
N ARG A 213 -10.50 -10.79 -1.19
CA ARG A 213 -10.00 -10.80 0.18
C ARG A 213 -9.81 -9.35 0.65
N THR A 214 -10.21 -9.01 1.87
CA THR A 214 -10.20 -7.63 2.36
C THR A 214 -9.26 -7.43 3.54
N ALA A 215 -8.68 -6.23 3.64
CA ALA A 215 -7.91 -5.85 4.80
C ALA A 215 -8.03 -4.35 5.09
N VAL A 216 -8.16 -3.99 6.37
CA VAL A 216 -7.94 -2.61 6.82
C VAL A 216 -6.50 -2.50 7.29
N ARG A 217 -5.77 -1.47 6.86
CA ARG A 217 -4.41 -1.21 7.32
C ARG A 217 -4.30 0.12 8.02
N ILE A 218 -3.78 0.11 9.24
CA ILE A 218 -3.55 1.29 10.07
C ILE A 218 -2.05 1.53 10.17
N THR A 219 -1.59 2.72 9.79
CA THR A 219 -0.21 3.15 10.03
C THR A 219 -0.13 3.89 11.36
N LEU A 220 0.32 3.20 12.40
CA LEU A 220 0.43 3.69 13.77
C LEU A 220 1.64 4.60 13.95
N THR A 221 1.38 5.82 14.39
CA THR A 221 2.36 6.89 14.59
C THR A 221 2.24 7.41 16.01
N ARG A 222 3.30 7.25 16.80
CA ARG A 222 3.32 7.63 18.22
C ARG A 222 3.05 9.13 18.37
N GLY A 223 2.15 9.48 19.28
CA GLY A 223 1.74 10.86 19.57
C GLY A 223 0.95 11.52 18.43
N VAL A 224 0.48 10.74 17.45
CA VAL A 224 -0.24 11.27 16.28
C VAL A 224 -1.59 10.58 16.09
N ASN A 225 -1.64 9.24 16.08
CA ASN A 225 -2.90 8.50 15.86
C ASN A 225 -3.02 7.18 16.64
N MET A 226 -2.13 6.92 17.61
CA MET A 226 -2.22 5.77 18.51
C MET A 226 -3.10 6.14 19.72
N SER A 227 -4.39 6.33 19.48
CA SER A 227 -5.38 6.71 20.49
C SER A 227 -6.78 6.27 20.07
N ALA A 228 -7.72 6.23 21.01
CA ALA A 228 -9.13 5.91 20.77
C ALA A 228 -9.32 4.58 20.00
N PRO A 229 -8.84 3.44 20.55
CA PRO A 229 -8.96 2.14 19.90
C PRO A 229 -10.42 1.78 19.56
N GLU A 230 -11.40 2.23 20.36
CA GLU A 230 -12.83 2.04 20.11
C GLU A 230 -13.31 2.80 18.87
N GLY A 231 -12.69 3.93 18.53
CA GLY A 231 -12.98 4.66 17.30
C GLY A 231 -12.55 3.90 16.06
N TYR A 232 -11.36 3.29 16.10
CA TYR A 232 -10.93 2.35 15.07
C TYR A 232 -11.85 1.14 14.99
N ALA A 233 -12.18 0.51 16.13
CA ALA A 233 -13.05 -0.67 16.16
C ALA A 233 -14.40 -0.40 15.49
N ARG A 234 -15.09 0.69 15.82
CA ARG A 234 -16.38 1.05 15.19
C ARG A 234 -16.29 1.20 13.67
N LEU A 235 -15.20 1.78 13.17
CA LEU A 235 -15.01 1.96 11.72
C LEU A 235 -14.68 0.62 11.03
N ILE A 236 -13.88 -0.23 11.68
CA ILE A 236 -13.53 -1.55 11.15
C ILE A 236 -14.74 -2.48 11.17
N GLU A 237 -15.59 -2.40 12.20
CA GLU A 237 -16.82 -3.18 12.31
C GLU A 237 -17.77 -2.94 11.12
N ALA A 238 -17.85 -1.71 10.61
CA ALA A 238 -18.64 -1.41 9.41
C ALA A 238 -18.12 -2.12 8.14
N ALA A 239 -16.80 -2.37 8.07
CA ALA A 239 -16.16 -3.03 6.92
C ALA A 239 -16.07 -4.55 7.04
N GLU A 240 -16.11 -5.08 8.26
CA GLU A 240 -15.91 -6.50 8.56
C GLU A 240 -14.79 -7.18 7.76
N PRO A 241 -13.57 -6.60 7.68
CA PRO A 241 -12.55 -7.11 6.79
C PRO A 241 -12.05 -8.49 7.25
N ASP A 242 -11.49 -9.29 6.32
CA ASP A 242 -10.85 -10.55 6.70
C ASP A 242 -9.67 -10.33 7.66
N TYR A 243 -8.95 -9.21 7.48
CA TYR A 243 -7.76 -8.87 8.25
C TYR A 243 -7.69 -7.40 8.67
N VAL A 244 -7.02 -7.14 9.79
CA VAL A 244 -6.56 -5.80 10.17
C VAL A 244 -5.04 -5.82 10.35
N GLU A 245 -4.32 -5.03 9.56
CA GLU A 245 -2.88 -4.83 9.70
C GLU A 245 -2.61 -3.53 10.48
N LEU A 246 -2.14 -3.65 11.72
CA LEU A 246 -1.68 -2.52 12.52
C LEU A 246 -0.16 -2.43 12.45
N LYS A 247 0.35 -1.39 11.81
CA LYS A 247 1.77 -1.30 11.44
C LYS A 247 2.39 0.01 11.89
N ALA A 248 3.58 -0.05 12.48
CA ALA A 248 4.34 1.14 12.80
C ALA A 248 4.63 2.00 11.55
N TYR A 249 4.45 3.30 11.69
CA TYR A 249 5.14 4.29 10.89
C TYR A 249 6.64 4.04 10.95
N MET A 250 7.35 4.22 9.83
CA MET A 250 8.80 4.15 9.75
C MET A 250 9.35 5.49 9.27
N HIS A 251 10.34 6.04 9.99
CA HIS A 251 10.90 7.38 9.73
C HIS A 251 11.77 7.43 8.45
N LEU A 252 11.09 7.49 7.28
CA LEU A 252 11.69 7.33 5.95
C LEU A 252 11.18 8.36 4.94
N GLY A 253 12.01 8.68 3.94
CA GLY A 253 11.63 9.57 2.83
C GLY A 253 11.22 10.97 3.30
N PHE A 254 10.19 11.53 2.65
CA PHE A 254 9.70 12.89 2.89
C PHE A 254 8.96 13.04 4.22
N SER A 255 8.49 11.94 4.83
CA SER A 255 7.86 12.00 6.16
C SER A 255 8.79 12.57 7.22
N ARG A 256 10.12 12.45 7.04
CA ARG A 256 11.15 12.97 7.94
C ARG A 256 11.16 14.50 8.06
N MET A 257 10.50 15.20 7.13
CA MET A 257 10.32 16.65 7.19
C MET A 257 9.06 17.05 7.98
N ARG A 258 8.19 16.08 8.30
CA ARG A 258 6.90 16.28 8.95
C ARG A 258 6.82 15.65 10.34
N LEU A 259 7.56 14.57 10.54
CA LEU A 259 7.58 13.76 11.76
C LEU A 259 9.02 13.52 12.19
N SER A 260 9.22 13.38 13.49
CA SER A 260 10.50 13.01 14.10
C SER A 260 10.67 11.50 14.15
N ARG A 261 11.88 11.04 14.50
CA ARG A 261 12.14 9.62 14.76
C ARG A 261 11.37 9.10 15.97
N ASP A 262 11.06 9.96 16.95
CA ASP A 262 10.34 9.58 18.16
C ASP A 262 8.86 9.24 17.90
N ASN A 263 8.34 9.66 16.74
CA ASN A 263 7.01 9.27 16.28
C ASN A 263 6.94 7.82 15.76
N MET A 264 8.07 7.11 15.64
CA MET A 264 8.14 5.71 15.21
C MET A 264 7.96 4.78 16.42
N PRO A 265 6.79 4.15 16.61
CA PRO A 265 6.55 3.28 17.76
C PRO A 265 7.43 2.02 17.68
N SER A 266 7.77 1.47 18.84
CA SER A 266 8.37 0.14 18.99
C SER A 266 7.37 -0.95 18.60
N HIS A 267 7.85 -2.18 18.39
CA HIS A 267 6.97 -3.31 18.14
C HIS A 267 6.03 -3.58 19.33
N GLN A 268 6.55 -3.44 20.56
CA GLN A 268 5.78 -3.63 21.78
C GLN A 268 4.60 -2.65 21.88
N GLU A 269 4.80 -1.37 21.58
CA GLU A 269 3.71 -0.38 21.56
C GLU A 269 2.67 -0.68 20.47
N VAL A 270 3.11 -1.20 19.31
CA VAL A 270 2.18 -1.65 18.27
C VAL A 270 1.37 -2.84 18.75
N LEU A 271 2.00 -3.80 19.42
CA LEU A 271 1.33 -4.98 19.97
C LEU A 271 0.31 -4.62 21.04
N GLU A 272 0.67 -3.76 21.98
CA GLU A 272 -0.23 -3.27 23.04
C GLU A 272 -1.44 -2.56 22.45
N PHE A 273 -1.23 -1.59 21.55
CA PHE A 273 -2.34 -0.89 20.91
C PHE A 273 -3.21 -1.83 20.05
N SER A 274 -2.59 -2.83 19.40
CA SER A 274 -3.33 -3.83 18.62
C SER A 274 -4.22 -4.70 19.50
N ARG A 275 -3.81 -5.02 20.74
CA ARG A 275 -4.65 -5.74 21.71
C ARG A 275 -5.85 -4.92 22.13
N GLU A 276 -5.69 -3.61 22.32
CA GLU A 276 -6.80 -2.71 22.66
C GLU A 276 -7.83 -2.64 21.51
N VAL A 277 -7.35 -2.45 20.27
CA VAL A 277 -8.22 -2.46 19.08
C VAL A 277 -8.91 -3.81 18.91
N ALA A 278 -8.18 -4.92 19.07
CA ALA A 278 -8.70 -6.28 18.96
C ALA A 278 -9.80 -6.54 19.99
N LEU A 279 -9.59 -6.13 21.25
CA LEU A 279 -10.57 -6.27 22.33
C LEU A 279 -11.85 -5.47 22.04
N ALA A 280 -11.71 -4.22 21.58
CA ALA A 280 -12.86 -3.37 21.26
C ALA A 280 -13.64 -3.86 20.02
N LEU A 281 -12.96 -4.50 19.07
CA LEU A 281 -13.54 -5.01 17.82
C LEU A 281 -14.08 -6.45 17.94
N GLY A 282 -13.62 -7.22 18.92
CA GLY A 282 -13.91 -8.66 19.03
C GLY A 282 -13.11 -9.53 18.06
N TYR A 283 -11.93 -9.07 17.62
CA TYR A 283 -11.02 -9.84 16.77
C TYR A 283 -9.87 -10.41 17.60
N LEU A 284 -9.11 -11.34 17.03
CA LEU A 284 -7.96 -11.97 17.68
C LEU A 284 -6.67 -11.67 16.91
N ILE A 285 -5.54 -11.70 17.62
CA ILE A 285 -4.22 -11.61 16.99
C ILE A 285 -3.96 -12.92 16.24
N ALA A 286 -3.76 -12.82 14.94
CA ALA A 286 -3.46 -13.95 14.07
C ALA A 286 -1.95 -14.16 13.88
N ASP A 287 -1.17 -13.09 13.85
CA ASP A 287 0.29 -13.14 13.70
C ASP A 287 0.94 -11.78 14.00
N GLU A 288 2.26 -11.75 14.10
CA GLU A 288 3.04 -10.52 14.21
C GLU A 288 4.41 -10.63 13.52
N SER A 289 4.95 -9.49 13.07
CA SER A 289 6.29 -9.42 12.49
C SER A 289 7.07 -8.27 13.10
N GLU A 290 7.92 -8.59 14.08
CA GLU A 290 8.73 -7.61 14.80
C GLU A 290 9.66 -6.81 13.87
N ALA A 291 10.28 -7.49 12.89
CA ALA A 291 11.15 -6.85 11.89
C ALA A 291 10.45 -5.76 11.07
N SER A 292 9.13 -5.88 10.88
CA SER A 292 8.29 -4.89 10.20
C SER A 292 7.40 -4.06 11.14
N ARG A 293 7.48 -4.32 12.45
CA ARG A 293 6.66 -3.73 13.51
C ARG A 293 5.18 -3.71 13.15
N VAL A 294 4.64 -4.88 12.87
CA VAL A 294 3.26 -5.05 12.42
C VAL A 294 2.60 -6.22 13.12
N VAL A 295 1.34 -6.04 13.49
CA VAL A 295 0.45 -7.07 14.03
C VAL A 295 -0.69 -7.29 13.04
N LEU A 296 -1.07 -8.55 12.87
CA LEU A 296 -2.20 -8.99 12.07
C LEU A 296 -3.32 -9.42 13.00
N LEU A 297 -4.50 -8.85 12.82
CA LEU A 297 -5.73 -9.33 13.44
C LEU A 297 -6.60 -10.04 12.40
N SER A 298 -7.41 -11.00 12.85
CA SER A 298 -8.51 -11.61 12.10
C SER A 298 -9.65 -11.99 13.04
N LYS A 299 -10.83 -12.31 12.50
CA LYS A 299 -12.03 -12.63 13.30
C LYS A 299 -11.81 -13.83 14.25
N ASP A 300 -11.12 -14.85 13.77
CA ASP A 300 -10.91 -16.14 14.44
C ASP A 300 -9.46 -16.35 14.92
N GLY A 301 -8.56 -15.40 14.67
CA GLY A 301 -7.13 -15.54 14.96
C GLY A 301 -6.40 -16.43 13.94
N GLU A 302 -7.05 -16.84 12.85
CA GLU A 302 -6.42 -17.58 11.77
C GLU A 302 -5.98 -16.68 10.62
N LYS A 303 -5.02 -17.16 9.84
CA LYS A 303 -4.61 -16.55 8.58
C LYS A 303 -4.52 -17.59 7.48
N LYS A 304 -4.94 -17.22 6.28
CA LYS A 304 -4.86 -18.06 5.08
C LYS A 304 -3.86 -17.48 4.09
N ASN A 305 -3.00 -18.31 3.52
CA ASN A 305 -2.16 -17.89 2.41
C ASN A 305 -2.99 -17.57 1.17
N ILE A 306 -2.48 -16.67 0.34
CA ILE A 306 -3.04 -16.35 -0.98
C ILE A 306 -2.51 -17.33 -2.05
N VAL A 307 -1.33 -17.89 -1.78
CA VAL A 307 -0.57 -18.78 -2.66
C VAL A 307 -0.32 -20.10 -1.94
#